data_AF-A0A966ERG5-F1
#
_entry.id   AF-A0A966ERG5-F1
#
_cell.length_a   1.000
_cell.length_b   1.000
_cell.length_c   1.000
_cell.angle_alpha   90.00
_cell.angle_beta   90.00
_cell.angle_gamma   90.00
#
_symmetry.space_group_name_H-M   'P 1'
#
loop_
_entity.id
_entity.type
_entity.pdbx_description
1 polymer ?
#
loop_
_entity_poly.entity_id
_entity_poly.type
_entity_poly.pdbx_seq_one_letter_code
_entity_poly.pdbx_strand_id
1 'polypeptide(L)'
;MLDPVTTSEGLAVVHLFCGRTPDTDNDAVISAVKTAQADDVQVVTAAILGHKAELCFMALAADGWALRDFQTALVNAGLVVVDSFVWIT
;
A
#
# COMPACT_ATOMS: atom_id res chain seq x y z
N MET A 1 17.65 -30.61 -18.96
CA MET A 1 17.67 -29.43 -18.08
C MET A 1 16.65 -28.46 -18.67
N LEU A 2 15.72 -27.92 -17.88
CA LEU A 2 14.76 -26.93 -18.38
C LEU A 2 15.44 -25.56 -18.37
N ASP A 3 15.16 -24.73 -19.37
CA ASP A 3 15.65 -23.36 -19.41
C ASP A 3 15.05 -22.55 -18.25
N PRO A 4 15.84 -21.65 -17.63
CA PRO A 4 15.35 -20.84 -16.53
C PRO A 4 14.27 -19.85 -17.01
N VAL A 5 13.21 -19.69 -16.21
CA VAL A 5 12.25 -18.61 -16.40
C VAL A 5 12.88 -17.30 -15.92
N THR A 6 12.95 -16.31 -16.80
CA THR A 6 13.48 -14.96 -16.52
C THR A 6 12.36 -13.94 -16.37
N THR A 7 12.59 -12.83 -15.67
CA THR A 7 11.62 -11.75 -15.47
C THR A 7 11.99 -10.49 -16.26
N SER A 8 10.99 -9.68 -16.63
CA SER A 8 11.19 -8.29 -17.06
C SER A 8 11.33 -7.35 -15.86
N GLU A 9 11.71 -6.10 -16.10
CA GLU A 9 11.63 -5.02 -15.10
C GLU A 9 10.21 -4.44 -15.04
N GLY A 10 9.82 -3.96 -13.86
CA GLY A 10 8.48 -3.44 -13.58
C GLY A 10 8.44 -2.53 -12.35
N LEU A 11 7.25 -2.08 -11.98
CA LEU A 11 7.05 -1.27 -10.77
C LEU A 11 7.06 -2.16 -9.52
N ALA A 12 7.61 -1.64 -8.42
CA ALA A 12 7.38 -2.24 -7.12
C ALA A 12 5.93 -2.02 -6.73
N VAL A 13 5.29 -3.05 -6.16
CA VAL A 13 3.89 -3.01 -5.73
C VAL A 13 3.79 -3.50 -4.30
N VAL A 14 3.01 -2.80 -3.47
CA VAL A 14 2.61 -3.25 -2.14
C VAL A 14 1.09 -3.24 -2.01
N HIS A 15 0.54 -4.31 -1.46
CA HIS A 15 -0.81 -4.34 -0.89
C HIS A 15 -0.69 -4.17 0.61
N LEU A 16 -1.38 -3.18 1.16
CA LEU A 16 -1.51 -2.95 2.60
C LEU A 16 -2.96 -3.18 2.99
N PHE A 17 -3.22 -4.29 3.68
CA PHE A 17 -4.52 -4.55 4.29
C PHE A 17 -4.53 -3.95 5.68
N CYS A 18 -5.49 -3.06 5.95
CA CYS A 18 -5.53 -2.27 7.16
C CYS A 18 -6.83 -2.47 7.94
N GLY A 19 -6.72 -2.46 9.26
CA GLY A 19 -7.82 -2.23 10.18
C GLY A 19 -7.72 -0.84 10.81
N ARG A 20 -8.86 -0.24 11.12
CA ARG A 20 -8.95 1.00 11.87
C ARG A 20 -8.81 0.74 13.36
N THR A 21 -8.42 1.80 14.06
CA THR A 21 -8.35 1.89 15.51
C THR A 21 -9.23 3.06 15.98
N PRO A 22 -9.53 3.17 17.28
CA PRO A 22 -10.19 4.35 17.83
C PRO A 22 -9.46 5.67 17.53
N ASP A 23 -8.15 5.61 17.30
CA ASP A 23 -7.28 6.77 17.03
C ASP A 23 -7.07 7.03 15.53
N THR A 24 -7.72 6.28 14.63
CA THR A 24 -7.56 6.50 13.18
C THR A 24 -8.11 7.87 12.77
N ASP A 25 -7.21 8.72 12.25
CA ASP A 25 -7.53 10.01 11.67
C ASP A 25 -7.83 9.88 10.17
N ASN A 26 -9.09 10.10 9.81
CA ASN A 26 -9.56 9.99 8.43
C ASN A 26 -8.95 11.02 7.49
N ASP A 27 -8.79 12.25 7.97
CA ASP A 27 -8.25 13.32 7.16
C ASP A 27 -6.76 13.09 6.91
N ALA A 28 -6.05 12.57 7.92
CA ALA A 28 -4.66 12.14 7.76
C ALA A 28 -4.50 10.96 6.78
N VAL A 29 -5.39 9.96 6.80
CA VAL A 29 -5.38 8.85 5.83
C VAL A 29 -5.61 9.38 4.41
N ILE A 30 -6.61 10.26 4.21
CA ILE A 30 -6.90 10.87 2.91
C ILE A 30 -5.70 11.71 2.45
N SER A 31 -5.07 12.46 3.36
CA SER A 31 -3.88 13.25 3.07
C SER A 31 -2.72 12.36 2.64
N ALA A 32 -2.47 11.25 3.33
CA ALA A 32 -1.41 10.30 2.98
C ALA A 32 -1.56 9.77 1.56
N VAL A 33 -2.79 9.42 1.15
CA VAL A 33 -3.08 8.98 -0.23
C VAL A 33 -2.79 10.09 -1.23
N LYS A 34 -3.24 11.32 -0.96
CA LYS A 34 -3.02 12.46 -1.87
C LYS A 34 -1.55 12.84 -1.99
N THR A 35 -0.80 12.82 -0.90
CA THR A 35 0.65 13.08 -0.89
C THR A 35 1.36 12.02 -1.72
N ALA A 36 1.09 10.73 -1.49
CA ALA A 36 1.70 9.66 -2.28
C ALA A 36 1.38 9.78 -3.78
N GLN A 37 0.13 10.12 -4.14
CA GLN A 37 -0.25 10.37 -5.54
C GLN A 37 0.45 11.58 -6.16
N ALA A 38 0.77 12.60 -5.37
CA ALA A 38 1.57 13.74 -5.83
C ALA A 38 3.06 13.39 -6.00
N ASP A 39 3.55 12.38 -5.27
CA ASP A 39 4.91 11.84 -5.35
C ASP A 39 5.00 10.64 -6.34
N ASP A 40 4.20 10.66 -7.41
CA ASP A 40 4.17 9.66 -8.49
C ASP A 40 3.88 8.21 -8.05
N VAL A 41 3.29 8.00 -6.86
CA VAL A 41 2.80 6.68 -6.43
C VAL A 41 1.38 6.47 -6.95
N GLN A 42 1.17 5.43 -7.74
CA GLN A 42 -0.19 5.01 -8.11
C GLN A 42 -0.83 4.31 -6.90
N VAL A 43 -1.95 4.83 -6.40
CA VAL A 43 -2.68 4.24 -5.27
C VAL A 43 -4.10 3.84 -5.68
N VAL A 44 -4.44 2.58 -5.45
CA VAL A 44 -5.81 2.05 -5.58
C VAL A 44 -6.32 1.66 -4.19
N THR A 45 -7.49 2.18 -3.81
CA THR A 45 -8.12 1.91 -2.51
C THR A 45 -9.34 1.02 -2.67
N ALA A 46 -9.49 0.03 -1.80
CA ALA A 46 -10.66 -0.84 -1.76
C ALA A 46 -11.18 -1.03 -0.32
N ALA A 47 -12.50 -1.10 -0.17
CA ALA A 47 -13.13 -1.59 1.06
C ALA A 47 -13.09 -3.12 1.07
N ILE A 48 -12.65 -3.71 2.18
CA ILE A 48 -12.58 -5.16 2.35
C ILE A 48 -13.76 -5.62 3.19
N LEU A 49 -14.49 -6.62 2.68
CA LEU A 49 -15.63 -7.20 3.38
C LEU A 49 -15.19 -8.41 4.21
N GLY A 50 -15.72 -8.50 5.43
CA GLY A 50 -15.42 -9.59 6.37
C GLY A 50 -14.36 -9.20 7.41
N HIS A 51 -13.87 -10.18 8.18
CA HIS A 51 -13.07 -9.94 9.38
C HIS A 51 -11.56 -9.78 9.13
N LYS A 52 -11.09 -9.95 7.90
CA LYS A 52 -9.65 -10.02 7.59
C LYS A 52 -8.99 -8.65 7.59
N ALA A 53 -9.69 -7.64 7.09
CA ALA A 53 -9.27 -6.25 7.03
C ALA A 53 -10.51 -5.40 6.75
N GLU A 54 -10.38 -4.08 6.91
CA GLU A 54 -11.43 -3.12 6.59
C GLU A 54 -11.11 -2.38 5.29
N LEU A 55 -9.82 -2.10 5.06
CA LEU A 55 -9.32 -1.32 3.94
C LEU A 55 -8.16 -2.05 3.25
N CYS A 56 -7.99 -1.85 1.96
CA CYS A 56 -6.79 -2.22 1.22
C CYS A 56 -6.28 -1.03 0.41
N PHE A 57 -4.97 -0.81 0.46
CA PHE A 57 -4.25 0.12 -0.39
C PHE A 57 -3.27 -0.68 -1.26
N MET A 58 -3.52 -0.73 -2.56
CA MET A 58 -2.53 -1.23 -3.53
C MET A 58 -1.76 -0.02 -4.07
N ALA A 59 -0.48 0.07 -3.74
CA ALA A 59 0.39 1.16 -4.14
C ALA A 59 1.50 0.65 -5.07
N LEU A 60 1.76 1.37 -6.16
CA LEU A 60 2.77 1.04 -7.16
C LEU A 60 3.69 2.24 -7.39
N ALA A 61 5.00 2.01 -7.40
CA ALA A 61 5.99 3.04 -7.68
C ALA A 61 7.28 2.43 -8.25
N ALA A 62 8.04 3.23 -9.00
CA ALA A 62 9.38 2.84 -9.43
C ALA A 62 10.37 2.87 -8.25
N ASP A 63 10.16 3.78 -7.29
CA ASP A 63 10.94 3.88 -6.06
C ASP A 63 10.22 3.19 -4.90
N GLY A 64 10.85 2.16 -4.34
CA GLY A 64 10.33 1.45 -3.16
C GLY A 64 10.32 2.29 -1.88
N TRP A 65 11.15 3.34 -1.78
CA TRP A 65 11.11 4.25 -0.64
C TRP A 65 9.82 5.06 -0.58
N ALA A 66 9.30 5.51 -1.72
CA ALA A 66 8.00 6.17 -1.80
C ALA A 66 6.86 5.27 -1.27
N LEU A 67 6.92 3.96 -1.54
CA LEU A 67 5.96 2.99 -0.97
C LEU A 67 6.12 2.83 0.54
N ARG A 68 7.36 2.81 1.04
CA ARG A 68 7.66 2.72 2.47
C ARG A 68 7.18 3.95 3.23
N ASP A 69 7.33 5.14 2.65
CA ASP A 69 6.87 6.41 3.22
C ASP A 69 5.35 6.49 3.22
N PHE A 70 4.69 6.06 2.14
CA PHE A 70 3.24 5.92 2.10
C PHE A 70 2.71 4.99 3.20
N GLN A 71 3.32 3.80 3.38
CA GLN A 71 2.97 2.90 4.49
C GLN A 71 3.16 3.57 5.85
N THR A 72 4.28 4.30 6.05
CA THR A 72 4.53 5.03 7.31
C THR A 72 3.44 6.06 7.57
N ALA A 73 3.04 6.82 6.56
CA ALA A 73 2.01 7.84 6.69
C ALA A 73 0.66 7.23 7.08
N LEU A 74 0.27 6.09 6.49
CA LEU A 74 -0.95 5.37 6.86
C LEU A 74 -0.93 4.87 8.31
N VAL A 75 0.21 4.32 8.76
CA VAL A 75 0.38 3.87 10.14
C VAL A 75 0.35 5.04 11.12
N ASN A 76 1.01 6.15 10.80
CA ASN A 76 0.99 7.36 11.60
C ASN A 76 -0.41 8.01 11.66
N ALA A 77 -1.24 7.79 10.63
CA ALA A 77 -2.65 8.17 10.63
C ALA A 77 -3.53 7.24 11.49
N GLY A 78 -2.93 6.27 12.19
CA GLY A 78 -3.62 5.40 13.15
C GLY A 78 -4.23 4.14 12.53
N LEU A 79 -3.89 3.78 11.29
CA LEU A 79 -4.24 2.48 10.72
C LEU A 79 -3.26 1.40 11.19
N VAL A 80 -3.78 0.20 11.42
CA VAL A 80 -2.96 -1.00 11.69
C VAL A 80 -2.90 -1.83 10.42
N VAL A 81 -1.70 -2.07 9.90
CA VAL A 81 -1.48 -3.03 8.81
C VAL A 81 -1.63 -4.44 9.37
N VAL A 82 -2.69 -5.14 8.97
CA VAL A 82 -3.05 -6.49 9.44
C VAL A 82 -2.49 -7.59 8.53
N ASP A 83 -2.27 -7.28 7.25
CA ASP A 83 -1.61 -8.17 6.29
C ASP A 83 -0.97 -7.34 5.17
N SER A 84 0.02 -7.90 4.46
CA SER A 84 0.67 -7.21 3.34
C SER A 84 1.25 -8.17 2.31
N PHE A 85 1.37 -7.70 1.06
CA PHE A 85 1.98 -8.45 -0.02
C PHE A 85 2.78 -7.55 -0.96
N VAL A 86 4.06 -7.86 -1.18
CA VAL A 86 4.98 -7.10 -2.03
C VAL A 86 5.38 -7.91 -3.24
N TRP A 87 5.34 -7.30 -4.42
CA TRP A 87 5.69 -7.94 -5.70
C TRP A 87 6.15 -6.91 -6.75
N ILE A 88 6.59 -7.38 -7.92
CA ILE A 88 7.01 -6.57 -9.06
C ILE A 88 6.17 -6.95 -10.28
N THR A 89 5.71 -5.96 -11.06
CA THR A 89 4.88 -6.16 -12.26
C THR A 89 5.62 -6.82 -13.42
#